data_AF-A0A059DZB7-F1
#
_entry.id   AF-A0A059DZB7-F1
#
_cell.length_a   1.000
_cell.length_b   1.000
_cell.length_c   1.000
_cell.angle_alpha   90.00
_cell.angle_beta   90.00
_cell.angle_gamma   90.00
#
_symmetry.space_group_name_H-M   'P 1'
#
loop_
_entity.id
_entity.type
_entity.pdbx_description
1 polymer ?
#
loop_
_entity_poly.entity_id
_entity_poly.type
_entity_poly.pdbx_seq_one_letter_code
_entity_poly.pdbx_strand_id
1 'polypeptide(L)'
;MTNDELKQAIRELISAHPDLAPTEDGHNVHMERYKTSRGLLLGLEPDLKTKVNLFVQASAITSPKLTDIEQREYFAKDYSTSKPNHNLFGTDSFKLTMDLVRFTPKDVWQAARIIFAIAGEGARK
;
A
#
# COMPACT_ATOMS: atom_id res chain seq x y z
N MET A 1 8.42 -5.76 18.37
CA MET A 1 8.78 -4.94 17.20
C MET A 1 8.07 -3.61 17.32
N THR A 2 8.77 -2.50 17.15
CA THR A 2 8.19 -1.15 17.10
C THR A 2 7.61 -0.86 15.71
N ASN A 3 6.80 0.18 15.57
CA ASN A 3 6.28 0.58 14.27
C ASN A 3 7.39 0.99 13.30
N ASP A 4 8.47 1.60 13.79
CA ASP A 4 9.58 2.03 12.93
C ASP A 4 10.45 0.84 12.48
N GLU A 5 10.65 -0.16 13.35
CA GLU A 5 11.26 -1.45 12.98
C GLU A 5 10.41 -2.17 11.92
N LEU A 6 9.08 -2.18 12.08
CA LEU A 6 8.18 -2.79 11.11
C LEU A 6 8.21 -2.07 9.77
N LYS A 7 8.18 -0.73 9.74
CA LYS A 7 8.33 0.04 8.49
C LYS A 7 9.66 -0.28 7.81
N GLN A 8 10.75 -0.36 8.57
CA GLN A 8 12.06 -0.68 8.04
C GLN A 8 12.08 -2.09 7.42
N ALA A 9 11.54 -3.08 8.12
CA ALA A 9 11.41 -4.44 7.59
C ALA A 9 10.54 -4.48 6.32
N ILE A 10 9.47 -3.69 6.26
CA ILE A 10 8.63 -3.56 5.05
C ILE A 10 9.42 -2.97 3.89
N ARG A 11 10.21 -1.92 4.11
CA ARG A 11 11.06 -1.34 3.06
C ARG A 11 12.09 -2.34 2.54
N GLU A 12 12.67 -3.15 3.43
CA GLU A 12 13.59 -4.22 3.04
C GLU A 12 12.88 -5.30 2.20
N LEU A 13 11.66 -5.69 2.58
CA LEU A 13 10.84 -6.62 1.79
C LEU A 13 10.51 -6.05 0.40
N ILE A 14 10.15 -4.78 0.32
CA ILE A 14 9.84 -4.11 -0.96
C ILE A 14 11.10 -4.02 -1.83
N SER A 15 12.23 -3.59 -1.26
CA SER A 15 13.51 -3.47 -1.95
C SER A 15 14.03 -4.81 -2.47
N ALA A 16 13.77 -5.91 -1.74
CA ALA A 16 14.12 -7.25 -2.15
C ALA A 16 13.16 -7.85 -3.20
N HIS A 17 12.00 -7.25 -3.44
CA HIS A 17 10.99 -7.80 -4.34
C HIS A 17 11.24 -7.35 -5.80
N PRO A 18 11.49 -8.27 -6.75
CA PRO A 18 11.97 -7.92 -8.09
C PRO A 18 10.96 -7.15 -8.94
N ASP A 19 9.67 -7.29 -8.63
CA ASP A 19 8.59 -6.62 -9.38
C ASP A 19 8.29 -5.20 -8.88
N LEU A 20 8.73 -4.79 -7.68
CA LEU A 20 8.38 -3.51 -7.09
C LEU A 20 9.48 -2.47 -7.28
N ALA A 21 9.13 -1.33 -7.86
CA ALA A 21 10.00 -0.18 -7.99
C ALA A 21 9.35 1.06 -7.33
N PRO A 22 10.13 1.97 -6.72
CA PRO A 22 9.60 3.23 -6.22
C PRO A 22 9.10 4.10 -7.37
N THR A 23 8.04 4.86 -7.14
CA THR A 23 7.60 5.92 -8.05
C THR A 23 8.20 7.25 -7.61
N GLU A 24 8.72 8.05 -8.55
CA GLU A 24 9.30 9.38 -8.23
C GLU A 24 8.25 10.46 -7.92
N ASP A 25 6.98 10.07 -7.91
CA ASP A 25 5.85 10.98 -7.81
C ASP A 25 5.58 11.42 -6.36
N GLY A 26 5.59 12.72 -6.12
CA GLY A 26 5.10 13.39 -4.91
C GLY A 26 6.03 13.36 -3.69
N HIS A 27 5.49 13.76 -2.53
CA HIS A 27 6.28 13.90 -1.29
C HIS A 27 6.46 12.57 -0.56
N ASN A 28 7.61 11.92 -0.75
CA ASN A 28 7.98 10.65 -0.08
C ASN A 28 8.03 10.73 1.45
N VAL A 29 8.14 11.94 2.00
CA VAL A 29 8.10 12.18 3.46
C VAL A 29 6.77 11.72 4.05
N HIS A 30 5.64 11.97 3.38
CA HIS A 30 4.32 11.61 3.92
C HIS A 30 3.74 10.33 3.32
N MET A 31 4.30 9.86 2.21
CA MET A 31 3.84 8.68 1.51
C MET A 31 4.91 8.15 0.54
N GLU A 32 5.48 6.99 0.85
CA GLU A 32 6.32 6.23 -0.06
C GLU A 32 5.42 5.43 -1.01
N ARG A 33 5.70 5.48 -2.32
CA ARG A 33 4.87 4.84 -3.34
C ARG A 33 5.71 3.94 -4.22
N TYR A 34 5.13 2.80 -4.56
CA TYR A 34 5.75 1.75 -5.34
C TYR A 34 4.78 1.25 -6.39
N LYS A 35 5.34 0.80 -7.50
CA LYS A 35 4.59 0.29 -8.64
C LYS A 35 5.21 -1.03 -9.09
N THR A 36 4.34 -1.98 -9.41
CA THR A 36 4.75 -3.24 -10.03
C THR A 36 5.01 -3.05 -11.53
N SER A 37 5.73 -3.97 -12.18
CA SER A 37 5.85 -3.95 -13.66
C SER A 37 4.50 -4.06 -14.39
N ARG A 38 3.49 -4.61 -13.70
CA ARG A 38 2.08 -4.71 -14.15
C ARG A 38 1.25 -3.45 -13.89
N GLY A 39 1.84 -2.42 -13.28
CA GLY A 39 1.17 -1.15 -13.00
C GLY A 39 0.31 -1.12 -11.73
N LEU A 40 0.32 -2.19 -10.93
CA LEU A 40 -0.34 -2.20 -9.61
C LEU A 40 0.45 -1.37 -8.61
N LEU A 41 -0.26 -0.69 -7.71
CA LEU A 41 0.30 0.32 -6.83
C LEU A 41 0.27 -0.12 -5.36
N LEU A 42 1.33 0.24 -4.64
CA LEU A 42 1.50 0.06 -3.20
C LEU A 42 1.97 1.38 -2.60
N GLY A 43 1.35 1.82 -1.50
CA GLY A 43 1.76 2.98 -0.72
C GLY A 43 2.10 2.58 0.72
N LEU A 44 3.12 3.20 1.30
CA LEU A 44 3.49 3.07 2.71
C LEU A 44 3.49 4.46 3.35
N GLU A 45 2.86 4.59 4.52
CA GLU A 45 2.90 5.84 5.32
C GLU A 45 4.09 5.84 6.29
N PRO A 46 5.20 6.53 5.98
CA PRO A 46 6.39 6.50 6.83
C PRO A 46 6.26 7.38 8.09
N ASP A 47 5.56 8.52 8.01
CA ASP A 47 5.50 9.52 9.09
C ASP A 47 4.57 9.15 10.24
N LEU A 48 3.69 8.18 10.04
CA LEU A 48 2.69 7.85 11.04
C LEU A 48 3.31 7.02 12.16
N LYS A 49 3.50 7.63 13.34
CA LYS A 49 4.17 6.96 14.47
C LYS A 49 3.31 5.92 15.18
N THR A 50 1.99 6.08 15.12
CA THR A 50 1.04 5.26 15.91
C THR A 50 0.69 3.93 15.27
N LYS A 51 0.84 3.81 13.95
CA LYS A 51 0.53 2.61 13.19
C LYS A 51 1.28 2.59 11.86
N VAL A 52 1.35 1.41 11.28
CA VAL A 52 1.89 1.20 9.93
C VAL A 52 0.71 0.98 9.00
N ASN A 53 0.56 1.83 7.98
CA ASN A 53 -0.49 1.68 6.98
C ASN A 53 0.13 1.38 5.62
N LEU A 54 -0.43 0.37 4.95
CA LEU A 54 -0.18 0.08 3.55
C LEU A 54 -1.44 0.38 2.74
N PHE A 55 -1.28 1.10 1.64
CA PHE A 55 -2.37 1.40 0.71
C PHE A 55 -2.17 0.61 -0.57
N VAL A 56 -3.25 0.08 -1.11
CA VAL A 56 -3.26 -0.62 -2.39
C VAL A 56 -4.51 -0.26 -3.17
N GLN A 57 -4.46 -0.46 -4.48
CA GLN A 57 -5.65 -0.34 -5.32
C GLN A 57 -6.61 -1.49 -4.98
N ALA A 58 -7.88 -1.19 -4.72
CA ALA A 58 -8.84 -2.21 -4.28
C ALA A 58 -9.00 -3.35 -5.29
N SER A 59 -9.00 -3.02 -6.59
CA SER A 59 -9.08 -4.02 -7.66
C SER A 59 -7.84 -4.93 -7.79
N ALA A 60 -6.72 -4.56 -7.15
CA ALA A 60 -5.50 -5.35 -7.14
C ALA A 60 -5.54 -6.50 -6.11
N ILE A 61 -6.47 -6.45 -5.15
CA ILE A 61 -6.63 -7.48 -4.12
C ILE A 61 -7.81 -8.38 -4.47
N THR A 62 -7.54 -9.66 -4.71
CA THR A 62 -8.58 -10.69 -4.89
C THR A 62 -8.58 -11.74 -3.78
N SER A 63 -7.70 -11.60 -2.78
CA SER A 63 -7.40 -12.69 -1.86
C SER A 63 -8.31 -12.67 -0.62
N PRO A 64 -9.14 -13.72 -0.40
CA PRO A 64 -9.83 -13.90 0.89
C PRO A 64 -8.83 -14.13 2.04
N LYS A 65 -7.53 -14.30 1.76
CA LYS A 65 -6.47 -14.48 2.74
C LYS A 65 -5.94 -13.16 3.30
N LEU A 66 -6.69 -12.06 3.32
CA LEU A 66 -6.27 -10.84 4.02
C LEU A 66 -7.32 -10.36 5.03
N THR A 67 -8.40 -11.12 5.23
CA THR A 67 -9.52 -10.74 6.12
C THR A 67 -9.15 -10.67 7.59
N ASP A 68 -8.05 -11.31 8.00
CA ASP A 68 -7.50 -11.26 9.36
C ASP A 68 -6.65 -10.02 9.64
N ILE A 69 -6.37 -9.20 8.61
CA ILE A 69 -5.63 -7.95 8.74
C ILE A 69 -6.63 -6.81 8.84
N GLU A 70 -6.41 -5.87 9.77
CA GLU A 70 -7.24 -4.68 9.86
C GLU A 70 -7.20 -3.93 8.53
N GLN A 71 -8.38 -3.70 7.95
CA GLN A 71 -8.51 -3.04 6.66
C GLN A 71 -9.61 -1.98 6.66
N ARG A 72 -9.44 -0.96 5.83
CA ARG A 72 -10.45 0.05 5.55
C ARG A 72 -10.50 0.33 4.05
N GLU A 73 -11.69 0.24 3.48
CA GLU A 73 -11.95 0.57 2.10
C GLU A 73 -12.22 2.08 1.94
N TYR A 74 -11.76 2.63 0.83
CA TYR A 74 -12.02 4.00 0.42
C TYR A 74 -12.54 3.98 -1.01
N PHE A 75 -13.77 4.43 -1.21
CA PHE A 75 -14.38 4.54 -2.54
C PHE A 75 -14.10 5.91 -3.14
N ALA A 76 -13.65 5.94 -4.39
CA ALA A 76 -13.27 7.16 -5.12
C ALA A 76 -14.39 8.22 -5.11
N LYS A 77 -15.63 7.77 -5.28
CA LYS A 77 -16.84 8.62 -5.25
C LYS A 77 -17.03 9.38 -3.93
N ASP A 78 -16.45 8.89 -2.83
CA ASP A 78 -16.68 9.39 -1.47
C ASP A 78 -15.44 10.05 -0.85
N TYR A 79 -14.38 10.33 -1.61
CA TYR A 79 -13.11 10.88 -1.09
C TYR A 79 -13.26 12.23 -0.38
N SER A 80 -14.25 13.04 -0.77
CA SER A 80 -14.59 14.29 -0.08
C SER A 80 -14.95 14.06 1.40
N THR A 81 -15.49 12.89 1.72
CA THR A 81 -15.95 12.52 3.06
C THR A 81 -14.97 11.55 3.74
N SER A 82 -14.51 10.52 3.04
CA SER A 82 -13.64 9.49 3.61
C SER A 82 -12.20 9.97 3.85
N LYS A 83 -11.77 10.98 3.10
CA LYS A 83 -10.48 11.69 3.24
C LYS A 83 -9.29 10.73 3.40
N PRO A 84 -8.97 9.89 2.39
CA PRO A 84 -7.71 9.15 2.38
C PRO A 84 -6.53 10.13 2.40
N ASN A 85 -5.32 9.63 2.70
CA ASN A 85 -4.13 10.47 2.68
C ASN A 85 -3.94 11.08 1.28
N HIS A 86 -4.05 12.41 1.17
CA HIS A 86 -3.99 13.11 -0.11
C HIS A 86 -2.62 12.96 -0.80
N ASN A 87 -1.56 12.65 -0.05
CA ASN A 87 -0.24 12.37 -0.60
C ASN A 87 -0.17 11.03 -1.35
N LEU A 88 -1.24 10.21 -1.37
CA LEU A 88 -1.28 9.02 -2.21
C LEU A 88 -1.32 9.36 -3.70
N PHE A 89 -1.95 10.47 -4.06
CA PHE A 89 -2.36 10.71 -5.44
C PHE A 89 -1.26 11.38 -6.27
N GLY A 90 -1.12 10.98 -7.53
CA GLY A 90 -0.09 11.49 -8.45
C GLY A 90 -0.29 11.10 -9.92
N THR A 91 0.59 11.59 -10.78
CA THR A 91 0.63 11.36 -12.24
C THR A 91 1.07 9.92 -12.60
N ASP A 92 1.99 9.34 -11.86
CA ASP A 92 2.45 7.94 -11.96
C ASP A 92 2.15 7.12 -10.70
N SER A 93 1.28 7.66 -9.84
CA SER A 93 0.80 7.05 -8.60
C SER A 93 -0.72 6.78 -8.65
N PHE A 94 -1.33 6.54 -7.49
CA PHE A 94 -2.76 6.35 -7.28
C PHE A 94 -3.56 7.49 -7.91
N LYS A 95 -4.69 7.15 -8.53
CA LYS A 95 -5.60 8.10 -9.16
C LYS A 95 -6.79 8.40 -8.25
N LEU A 96 -7.29 9.63 -8.34
CA LEU A 96 -8.51 10.05 -7.64
C LEU A 96 -9.76 9.24 -8.06
N THR A 97 -9.71 8.56 -9.19
CA THR A 97 -10.78 7.71 -9.73
C THR A 97 -10.69 6.25 -9.28
N MET A 98 -9.64 5.86 -8.55
CA MET A 98 -9.43 4.48 -8.11
C MET A 98 -9.95 4.28 -6.70
N ASP A 99 -10.60 3.16 -6.44
CA ASP A 99 -10.89 2.71 -5.08
C ASP A 99 -9.62 2.15 -4.41
N LEU A 100 -9.50 2.34 -3.09
CA LEU A 100 -8.34 1.95 -2.32
C LEU A 100 -8.72 1.05 -1.15
N VAL A 101 -7.76 0.23 -0.73
CA VAL A 101 -7.80 -0.46 0.56
C VAL A 101 -6.58 -0.04 1.35
N ARG A 102 -6.80 0.40 2.59
CA ARG A 102 -5.76 0.60 3.58
C ARG A 102 -5.70 -0.62 4.48
N PHE A 103 -4.56 -1.27 4.56
CA PHE A 103 -4.24 -2.29 5.54
C PHE A 103 -3.41 -1.72 6.68
N THR A 104 -3.68 -2.16 7.91
CA THR A 104 -2.89 -1.85 9.10
C THR A 104 -2.21 -3.14 9.61
N PRO A 105 -1.11 -3.62 8.99
CA PRO A 105 -0.42 -4.82 9.44
C PRO A 105 0.17 -4.64 10.85
N LYS A 106 0.13 -5.70 11.66
CA LYS A 106 0.67 -5.74 13.02
C LYS A 106 2.08 -6.35 13.10
N ASP A 107 2.49 -7.06 12.05
CA ASP A 107 3.77 -7.74 11.96
C ASP A 107 4.24 -7.85 10.50
N VAL A 108 5.47 -8.33 10.34
CA VAL A 108 6.14 -8.49 9.04
C VAL A 108 5.44 -9.53 8.17
N TRP A 109 4.85 -10.58 8.75
CA TRP A 109 4.16 -11.63 8.00
C TRP A 109 2.87 -11.13 7.36
N GLN A 110 2.09 -10.33 8.09
CA GLN A 110 0.92 -9.66 7.53
C GLN A 110 1.31 -8.70 6.41
N ALA A 111 2.38 -7.92 6.59
CA ALA A 111 2.87 -7.02 5.54
C ALA A 111 3.36 -7.78 4.30
N ALA A 112 4.11 -8.87 4.48
CA ALA A 112 4.56 -9.72 3.39
C ALA A 112 3.37 -10.30 2.60
N ARG A 113 2.30 -10.76 3.28
CA ARG A 113 1.09 -11.27 2.62
C ARG A 113 0.41 -10.20 1.75
N ILE A 114 0.36 -8.96 2.21
CA ILE A 114 -0.18 -7.83 1.42
C ILE A 114 0.70 -7.58 0.19
N ILE A 115 2.03 -7.51 0.38
CA ILE A 115 2.99 -7.32 -0.71
C ILE A 115 2.87 -8.45 -1.75
N PHE A 116 2.81 -9.71 -1.32
CA PHE A 116 2.63 -10.86 -2.22
C PHE A 116 1.29 -10.85 -2.94
N ALA A 117 0.22 -10.33 -2.33
CA ALA A 117 -1.06 -10.20 -3.00
C ALA A 117 -1.01 -9.21 -4.18
N ILE A 118 -0.13 -8.21 -4.11
CA ILE A 118 0.02 -7.17 -5.13
C ILE A 118 1.14 -7.47 -6.14
N ALA A 119 2.29 -7.94 -5.67
CA ALA A 119 3.49 -8.09 -6.49
C ALA A 119 3.81 -9.56 -6.82
N GLY A 120 3.13 -10.52 -6.18
CA GLY A 120 3.29 -11.96 -6.45
C GLY A 120 2.27 -12.52 -7.45
N GLU A 121 2.14 -13.86 -7.48
CA GLU A 121 1.20 -14.61 -8.34
C GLU A 121 -0.28 -14.34 -8.03
N GLY A 122 -0.58 -13.70 -6.90
CA GLY A 122 -1.95 -13.34 -6.50
C GLY A 122 -2.53 -12.11 -7.21
N ALA A 123 -1.72 -11.37 -7.96
CA ALA A 123 -2.14 -10.14 -8.62
C ALA A 123 -2.76 -10.39 -10.01
N ARG A 124 -3.93 -9.80 -10.29
CA ARG A 124 -4.56 -9.84 -11.63
C ARG A 124 -3.66 -9.15 -12.67
N LYS A 125 -3.60 -9.75 -13.85
CA LYS A 125 -3.03 -9.14 -15.07
C LYS A 125 -3.93 -8.04 -15.59
#